data_AF-A0A9W7KSK3-F1
#
_entry.id   AF-A0A9W7KSK3-F1
#
_cell.length_a   1.000
_cell.length_b   1.000
_cell.length_c   1.000
_cell.angle_alpha   90.00
_cell.angle_beta   90.00
_cell.angle_gamma   90.00
#
_symmetry.space_group_name_H-M   'P 1'
#
loop_
_entity.id
_entity.type
_entity.pdbx_description
1 polymer ?
#
loop_
_entity_poly.entity_id
_entity_poly.type
_entity_poly.pdbx_seq_one_letter_code
_entity_poly.pdbx_strand_id
1 'polypeptide(L)'
;MSDVAEAEVETEVPSTPTFRAGLKKGQAASVRTKISSATASNFSSVASELSSELSSTAGRNFLSKSRSRLANQAKNLGVDFDAKSWASDASAFKTRKAKQDEYVKAKIEELKNAVEEETPADDEAPADEEAPAAEE
;
A
#
# COMPACT_ATOMS: atom_id res chain seq x y z
N MET A 1 27.38 -46.23 15.85
CA MET A 1 26.14 -46.07 15.07
C MET A 1 25.42 -44.90 15.66
N SER A 2 25.54 -43.74 15.03
CA SER A 2 24.99 -42.47 15.49
C SER A 2 24.23 -41.89 14.30
N ASP A 3 22.92 -42.03 14.38
CA ASP A 3 21.92 -41.50 13.47
C ASP A 3 22.09 -40.00 13.28
N VAL A 4 22.40 -39.59 12.05
CA VAL A 4 22.24 -38.21 11.59
C VAL A 4 20.86 -38.15 10.94
N ALA A 5 19.90 -37.63 11.69
CA ALA A 5 18.58 -37.32 11.16
C ALA A 5 18.70 -36.14 10.18
N GLU A 6 18.64 -36.43 8.89
CA GLU A 6 18.39 -35.46 7.84
C GLU A 6 16.97 -34.89 8.05
N ALA A 7 16.91 -33.68 8.60
CA ALA A 7 15.67 -32.91 8.66
C ALA A 7 15.39 -32.35 7.26
N GLU A 8 14.39 -32.94 6.60
CA GLU A 8 13.80 -32.45 5.36
C GLU A 8 13.24 -31.04 5.61
N VAL A 9 13.91 -30.01 5.07
CA VAL A 9 13.36 -28.66 5.01
C VAL A 9 12.44 -28.60 3.79
N GLU A 10 11.19 -28.99 3.99
CA GLU A 10 10.10 -28.70 3.05
C GLU A 10 9.97 -27.18 2.92
N THR A 11 10.60 -26.61 1.89
CA THR A 11 10.33 -25.24 1.47
C THR A 11 8.97 -25.23 0.77
N GLU A 12 7.90 -25.07 1.54
CA GLU A 12 6.59 -24.69 1.01
C GLU A 12 6.75 -23.35 0.29
N VAL A 13 6.88 -23.41 -1.03
CA VAL A 13 6.86 -22.23 -1.90
C VAL A 13 5.49 -21.58 -1.71
N PRO A 14 5.40 -20.33 -1.23
CA PRO A 14 4.11 -19.69 -1.05
C PRO A 14 3.46 -19.56 -2.43
N SER A 15 2.34 -20.27 -2.58
CA SER A 15 1.44 -20.25 -3.74
C SER A 15 1.35 -18.82 -4.28
N THR A 16 1.90 -18.61 -5.48
CA THR A 16 1.78 -17.34 -6.21
C THR A 16 0.32 -16.92 -6.19
N PRO A 17 -0.04 -15.73 -5.66
CA PRO A 17 -1.44 -15.35 -5.55
C PRO A 17 -2.05 -15.33 -6.95
N THR A 18 -2.92 -16.32 -7.17
CA THR A 18 -3.76 -16.50 -8.33
C THR A 18 -4.35 -15.15 -8.70
N PHE A 19 -4.20 -14.78 -9.98
CA PHE A 19 -4.73 -13.57 -10.62
C PHE A 19 -5.94 -13.06 -9.86
N ARG A 20 -5.76 -11.97 -9.09
CA ARG A 20 -6.76 -11.42 -8.15
C ARG A 20 -8.14 -11.53 -8.76
N ALA A 21 -9.05 -12.22 -8.08
CA ALA A 21 -10.45 -12.36 -8.48
C ALA A 21 -10.97 -10.97 -8.87
N GLY A 22 -10.97 -10.68 -10.17
CA GLY A 22 -11.40 -9.39 -10.67
C GLY A 22 -12.90 -9.25 -10.43
N LEU A 23 -13.42 -8.03 -10.58
CA LEU A 23 -14.86 -7.84 -10.61
C LEU A 23 -15.49 -8.83 -11.59
N LYS A 24 -16.59 -9.47 -11.18
CA LYS A 24 -17.34 -10.39 -12.02
C LYS A 24 -17.81 -9.68 -13.29
N LYS A 25 -18.00 -10.43 -14.38
CA LYS A 25 -18.53 -9.89 -15.64
C LYS A 25 -19.84 -9.12 -15.35
N GLY A 26 -19.89 -7.86 -15.76
CA GLY A 26 -21.07 -6.98 -15.55
C GLY A 26 -21.09 -6.21 -14.23
N GLN A 27 -20.35 -6.63 -13.19
CA GLN A 27 -20.32 -5.95 -11.89
C GLN A 27 -19.75 -4.52 -12.01
N ALA A 28 -18.73 -4.35 -12.85
CA ALA A 28 -18.16 -3.03 -13.14
C ALA A 28 -19.17 -2.06 -13.77
N ALA A 29 -20.09 -2.56 -14.60
CA ALA A 29 -21.15 -1.74 -15.18
C ALA A 29 -22.22 -1.42 -14.12
N SER A 30 -22.62 -2.41 -13.33
CA SER A 30 -23.58 -2.24 -12.23
C SER A 30 -23.12 -1.19 -11.21
N VAL A 31 -21.85 -1.20 -10.82
CA VAL A 31 -21.28 -0.18 -9.93
C VAL A 31 -21.39 1.21 -10.55
N ARG A 32 -21.09 1.36 -11.84
CA ARG A 32 -21.19 2.66 -12.53
C ARG A 32 -22.63 3.15 -12.58
N THR A 33 -23.58 2.26 -12.87
CA THR A 33 -25.01 2.61 -12.92
C THR A 33 -25.53 3.01 -11.54
N LYS A 34 -25.17 2.26 -10.48
CA LYS A 34 -25.52 2.60 -9.08
C LYS A 34 -25.03 4.00 -8.71
N ILE A 35 -23.80 4.35 -9.08
CA ILE A 35 -23.25 5.69 -8.81
C ILE A 35 -24.02 6.77 -9.58
N SER A 36 -24.33 6.56 -10.86
CA SER A 36 -25.06 7.55 -11.66
C SER A 36 -26.53 7.72 -11.25
N SER A 37 -27.16 6.67 -10.71
CA SER A 37 -28.54 6.72 -10.22
C SER A 37 -28.66 7.18 -8.78
N ALA A 38 -27.53 7.47 -8.11
CA ALA A 38 -27.54 7.96 -6.74
C ALA A 38 -28.15 9.37 -6.69
N THR A 39 -29.03 9.58 -5.72
CA THR A 39 -29.71 10.84 -5.40
C THR A 39 -29.24 11.36 -4.04
N ALA A 40 -29.50 12.63 -3.74
CA ALA A 40 -29.07 13.24 -2.47
C ALA A 40 -29.58 12.47 -1.23
N SER A 41 -30.79 11.88 -1.30
CA SER A 41 -31.41 11.15 -0.20
C SER A 41 -30.83 9.75 0.04
N ASN A 42 -30.26 9.11 -0.99
CA ASN A 42 -29.74 7.74 -0.90
C ASN A 42 -28.21 7.63 -1.06
N PHE A 43 -27.54 8.75 -1.31
CA PHE A 43 -26.10 8.80 -1.61
C PHE A 43 -25.24 8.12 -0.54
N SER A 44 -25.53 8.37 0.75
CA SER A 44 -24.78 7.78 1.87
C SER A 44 -24.89 6.26 1.93
N SER A 45 -26.08 5.71 1.64
CA SER A 45 -26.30 4.26 1.60
C SER A 45 -25.52 3.64 0.44
N VAL A 46 -25.68 4.21 -0.76
CA VAL A 46 -24.99 3.74 -1.97
C VAL A 46 -23.47 3.79 -1.79
N ALA A 47 -22.94 4.85 -1.18
CA ALA A 47 -21.53 4.95 -0.88
C ALA A 47 -21.08 3.85 0.10
N SER A 48 -21.79 3.63 1.20
CA SER A 48 -21.41 2.63 2.20
C SER A 48 -21.41 1.20 1.65
N GLU A 49 -22.43 0.86 0.85
CA GLU A 49 -22.54 -0.43 0.17
C GLU A 49 -21.37 -0.65 -0.81
N LEU A 50 -21.11 0.34 -1.67
CA LEU A 50 -20.04 0.26 -2.67
C LEU A 50 -18.65 0.22 -2.04
N SER A 51 -18.44 0.91 -0.92
CA SER A 51 -17.17 0.86 -0.18
C SER A 51 -16.84 -0.57 0.24
N SER A 52 -17.84 -1.25 0.82
CA SER A 52 -17.70 -2.62 1.32
C SER A 52 -17.52 -3.63 0.18
N GLU A 53 -18.29 -3.48 -0.91
CA GLU A 53 -18.21 -4.35 -2.09
C GLU A 53 -16.86 -4.23 -2.82
N LEU A 54 -16.32 -3.02 -2.93
CA LEU A 54 -15.13 -2.73 -3.73
C LEU A 54 -13.82 -2.89 -2.95
N SER A 55 -13.81 -2.67 -1.64
CA SER A 55 -12.59 -2.78 -0.83
C SER A 55 -11.99 -4.20 -0.81
N SER A 56 -12.84 -5.22 -0.90
CA SER A 56 -12.47 -6.64 -0.91
C SER A 56 -12.18 -7.16 -2.33
N THR A 57 -13.03 -6.80 -3.30
CA THR A 57 -13.04 -7.43 -4.63
C THR A 57 -12.36 -6.60 -5.72
N ALA A 58 -12.33 -5.27 -5.59
CA ALA A 58 -11.90 -4.40 -6.68
C ALA A 58 -10.39 -4.16 -6.69
N GLY A 59 -9.82 -4.13 -7.90
CA GLY A 59 -8.46 -3.64 -8.10
C GLY A 59 -8.33 -2.14 -7.82
N ARG A 60 -7.10 -1.71 -7.50
CA ARG A 60 -6.75 -0.31 -7.15
C ARG A 60 -7.34 0.74 -8.09
N ASN A 61 -7.18 0.52 -9.39
CA ASN A 61 -7.60 1.48 -10.41
C ASN A 61 -9.13 1.60 -10.49
N PHE A 62 -9.84 0.48 -10.29
CA PHE A 62 -11.31 0.49 -10.31
C PHE A 62 -11.86 1.19 -9.07
N LEU A 63 -11.34 0.85 -7.88
CA LEU A 63 -11.67 1.54 -6.62
C LEU A 63 -11.44 3.06 -6.75
N SER A 64 -10.26 3.47 -7.23
CA SER A 64 -9.93 4.90 -7.41
C SER A 64 -10.89 5.61 -8.36
N LYS A 65 -11.27 4.98 -9.47
CA LYS A 65 -12.20 5.56 -10.45
C LYS A 65 -13.62 5.64 -9.88
N SER A 66 -14.10 4.61 -9.20
CA SER A 66 -15.42 4.61 -8.55
C SER A 66 -15.52 5.71 -7.50
N ARG A 67 -14.47 5.89 -6.70
CA ARG A 67 -14.35 6.99 -5.74
C ARG A 67 -14.46 8.37 -6.41
N SER A 68 -13.70 8.61 -7.48
CA SER A 68 -13.76 9.88 -8.21
C SER A 68 -15.15 10.14 -8.80
N ARG A 69 -15.84 9.09 -9.26
CA ARG A 69 -17.22 9.21 -9.76
C ARG A 69 -18.21 9.59 -8.65
N LEU A 70 -18.09 8.96 -7.48
CA LEU A 70 -18.91 9.32 -6.31
C LEU A 70 -18.64 10.75 -5.86
N ALA A 71 -17.38 11.17 -5.80
CA ALA A 71 -17.04 12.54 -5.43
C ALA A 71 -17.63 13.57 -6.41
N ASN A 72 -17.62 13.28 -7.72
CA ASN A 72 -18.26 14.16 -8.71
C ASN A 72 -19.79 14.14 -8.58
N GLN A 73 -20.39 12.98 -8.33
CA GLN A 73 -21.83 12.88 -8.12
C GLN A 73 -22.26 13.63 -6.85
N ALA A 74 -21.49 13.53 -5.76
CA ALA A 74 -21.72 14.26 -4.51
C ALA A 74 -21.69 15.77 -4.75
N LYS A 75 -20.69 16.27 -5.49
CA LYS A 75 -20.61 17.69 -5.90
C LYS A 75 -21.82 18.13 -6.71
N ASN A 76 -22.28 17.32 -7.66
CA ASN A 76 -23.46 17.63 -8.47
C ASN A 76 -24.75 17.67 -7.64
N LEU A 77 -24.82 16.86 -6.58
CA LEU A 77 -25.97 16.79 -5.67
C LEU A 77 -25.88 17.79 -4.51
N GLY A 78 -24.74 18.50 -4.34
CA GLY A 78 -24.50 19.39 -3.20
C GLY A 78 -24.32 18.66 -1.86
N VAL A 79 -23.86 17.40 -1.88
CA VAL A 79 -23.64 16.57 -0.69
C VAL A 79 -22.16 16.50 -0.37
N ASP A 80 -21.80 16.64 0.90
CA ASP A 80 -20.43 16.44 1.36
C ASP A 80 -20.06 14.95 1.36
N PHE A 81 -18.94 14.62 0.73
CA PHE A 81 -18.43 13.25 0.64
C PHE A 81 -16.95 13.19 1.00
N ASP A 82 -16.64 12.50 2.11
CA ASP A 82 -15.25 12.23 2.48
C ASP A 82 -14.68 11.05 1.68
N ALA A 83 -14.04 11.39 0.56
CA ALA A 83 -13.36 10.44 -0.30
C ALA A 83 -12.06 9.87 0.32
N LYS A 84 -11.57 10.36 1.46
CA LYS A 84 -10.27 9.95 2.00
C LYS A 84 -10.34 8.59 2.70
N SER A 85 -11.42 8.34 3.44
CA SER A 85 -11.66 7.10 4.19
C SER A 85 -11.64 5.83 3.32
N TRP A 86 -12.27 5.88 2.14
CA TRP A 86 -12.41 4.76 1.20
C TRP A 86 -11.10 4.11 0.71
N ALA A 87 -10.01 4.86 0.67
CA ALA A 87 -8.76 4.38 0.05
C ALA A 87 -7.88 3.62 1.05
N SER A 88 -8.02 3.90 2.35
CA SER A 88 -7.14 3.36 3.38
C SER A 88 -7.36 1.87 3.63
N ASP A 89 -8.59 1.38 3.44
CA ASP A 89 -8.97 0.03 3.81
C ASP A 89 -8.92 -1.02 2.71
N ALA A 90 -8.76 -0.61 1.45
CA ALA A 90 -8.76 -1.54 0.35
C ALA A 90 -7.55 -2.51 0.41
N SER A 91 -7.86 -3.81 0.33
CA SER A 91 -6.89 -4.91 0.44
C SER A 91 -5.71 -4.74 -0.53
N ALA A 92 -6.00 -4.21 -1.73
CA ALA A 92 -5.02 -3.94 -2.77
C ALA A 92 -3.90 -2.98 -2.34
N PHE A 93 -4.19 -2.00 -1.50
CA PHE A 93 -3.19 -1.06 -0.98
C PHE A 93 -2.43 -1.67 0.19
N LYS A 94 -3.12 -2.40 1.09
CA LYS A 94 -2.51 -3.08 2.25
C LYS A 94 -1.40 -4.05 1.82
N THR A 95 -1.65 -4.90 0.83
CA THR A 95 -0.64 -5.87 0.36
C THR A 95 0.57 -5.20 -0.29
N ARG A 96 0.38 -4.09 -1.01
CA ARG A 96 1.51 -3.39 -1.64
C ARG A 96 2.34 -2.67 -0.59
N LYS A 97 1.67 -2.02 0.36
CA LYS A 97 2.32 -1.37 1.48
C LYS A 97 3.13 -2.38 2.30
N ALA A 98 2.56 -3.54 2.62
CA ALA A 98 3.28 -4.62 3.30
C ALA A 98 4.57 -5.02 2.57
N LYS A 99 4.51 -5.25 1.25
CA LYS A 99 5.72 -5.57 0.45
C LYS A 99 6.76 -4.44 0.45
N GLN A 100 6.30 -3.19 0.41
CA GLN A 100 7.20 -2.04 0.49
C GLN A 100 7.83 -1.92 1.88
N ASP A 101 7.03 -2.09 2.93
CA ASP A 101 7.49 -2.06 4.32
C ASP A 101 8.48 -3.20 4.58
N GLU A 102 8.23 -4.41 4.07
CA GLU A 102 9.15 -5.55 4.11
C GLU A 102 10.46 -5.24 3.38
N TYR A 103 10.39 -4.73 2.14
CA TYR A 103 11.59 -4.38 1.38
C TYR A 103 12.42 -3.28 2.08
N VAL A 104 11.76 -2.25 2.60
CA VAL A 104 12.43 -1.16 3.32
C VAL A 104 13.06 -1.67 4.61
N LYS A 105 12.37 -2.53 5.38
CA LYS A 105 12.95 -3.18 6.56
C LYS A 105 14.17 -4.02 6.21
N ALA A 106 14.07 -4.88 5.20
CA ALA A 106 15.19 -5.69 4.73
C ALA A 106 16.37 -4.83 4.28
N LYS A 107 16.13 -3.72 3.57
CA LYS A 107 17.19 -2.80 3.15
C LYS A 107 17.82 -2.04 4.33
N ILE A 108 17.03 -1.67 5.33
CA ILE A 108 17.53 -1.08 6.57
C ILE A 108 18.38 -2.09 7.35
N GLU A 109 17.98 -3.36 7.41
CA GLU A 109 18.74 -4.43 8.04
C GLU A 109 20.04 -4.73 7.29
N GLU A 110 20.02 -4.80 5.95
CA GLU A 110 21.24 -4.91 5.13
C GLU A 110 22.20 -3.74 5.37
N LEU A 111 21.70 -2.50 5.43
CA LEU A 111 22.53 -1.33 5.71
C LEU A 111 23.10 -1.35 7.14
N LYS A 112 22.34 -1.83 8.12
CA LYS A 112 22.84 -1.99 9.50
C LYS A 112 23.92 -3.05 9.60
N ASN A 113 23.73 -4.20 8.95
CA ASN A 113 24.72 -5.29 8.94
C ASN A 113 25.99 -4.90 8.18
N ALA A 114 25.88 -4.16 7.07
CA ALA A 114 27.04 -3.63 6.35
C ALA A 114 27.82 -2.59 7.17
N VAL A 115 27.13 -1.77 7.98
CA VAL A 115 27.76 -0.83 8.91
C VAL A 115 28.40 -1.54 10.11
N GLU A 116 27.92 -2.74 10.51
CA GLU A 116 28.56 -3.55 11.55
C GLU A 116 29.76 -4.38 11.03
N GLU A 117 29.78 -4.80 9.76
CA GLU A 117 30.95 -5.48 9.14
C GLU A 117 32.08 -4.53 8.70
N GLU A 118 31.81 -3.23 8.48
CA GLU A 118 32.84 -2.20 8.26
C GLU A 118 33.23 -1.46 9.55
N THR A 119 33.47 -2.22 10.64
CA THR A 119 34.35 -1.72 11.72
C THR A 119 35.69 -2.46 11.71
N PRO A 120 36.69 -2.01 10.95
CA PRO A 120 38.04 -1.93 11.46
C PRO A 120 38.20 -0.57 12.15
N ALA A 121 38.61 -0.58 13.41
CA ALA A 121 39.06 0.62 14.09
C ALA A 121 40.30 1.21 13.37
N ASP A 122 40.18 2.44 12.90
CA ASP A 122 41.23 3.48 12.79
C ASP A 122 40.50 4.78 12.40
N ASP A 123 40.03 5.59 13.35
CA ASP A 123 40.74 6.73 13.94
C ASP A 123 41.21 7.77 12.89
N GLU A 124 40.34 8.74 12.59
CA GLU A 124 40.80 10.09 12.26
C GLU A 124 39.85 11.11 12.89
N ALA A 125 40.32 11.69 13.99
CA ALA A 125 39.66 12.68 14.82
C ALA A 125 39.33 13.97 14.05
N PRO A 126 38.17 14.62 14.31
CA PRO A 126 37.97 16.01 13.92
C PRO A 126 38.39 16.92 15.08
N ALA A 127 39.62 17.43 15.02
CA ALA A 127 40.11 18.57 15.79
C ALA A 127 41.32 19.12 15.01
N ASP A 128 41.55 20.41 14.75
CA ASP A 128 40.87 21.69 14.94
C ASP A 128 41.72 22.71 14.10
N GLU A 129 41.36 23.99 14.07
CA GLU A 129 42.10 25.17 13.55
C GLU A 129 41.67 25.81 12.20
N GLU A 130 40.65 26.67 12.30
CA GLU A 130 40.75 28.15 12.18
C GLU A 130 41.62 28.77 11.05
N ALA A 131 40.97 29.46 10.10
CA ALA A 131 41.34 30.82 9.64
C ALA A 131 40.34 31.38 8.59
N PRO A 132 39.51 32.38 8.93
CA PRO A 132 38.90 33.26 7.93
C PRO A 132 39.89 34.39 7.60
N ALA A 133 40.51 34.35 6.42
CA ALA A 133 41.22 35.51 5.89
C ALA A 133 40.22 36.42 5.16
N ALA A 134 39.92 37.55 5.81
CA ALA A 134 39.46 38.77 5.16
C ALA A 134 40.67 39.49 4.53
N GLU A 135 40.50 39.97 3.29
CA GLU A 135 41.18 41.09 2.60
C GLU A 135 40.73 40.99 1.13
N GLU A 136 40.29 42.01 0.39
CA GLU A 136 40.22 43.47 0.53
C GLU A 136 39.13 43.95 -0.46
#